data_AF-A0A497GRV5-F1
#
_entry.id   AF-A0A497GRV5-F1
#
_cell.length_a   1.000
_cell.length_b   1.000
_cell.length_c   1.000
_cell.angle_alpha   90.00
_cell.angle_beta   90.00
_cell.angle_gamma   90.00
#
_symmetry.space_group_name_H-M   'P 1'
#
loop_
_entity.id
_entity.type
_entity.pdbx_description
1 polymer ?
#
loop_
_entity_poly.entity_id
_entity_poly.type
_entity_poly.pdbx_seq_one_letter_code
_entity_poly.pdbx_strand_id
1 'polypeptide(L)'
;MIILLLAFSPCFFPPNYLSLPKHERLIVEAAVKDAQHHLEGIWALTLRLDLVELSRAPCFEHSLLKGEAWEVRLRGYTFFYIPFCEIRVFVDGDTLTPLCGSIRPAGYKWPD
;
A
#
# COMPACT_ATOMS: atom_id res chain seq x y z
N MET A 1 -19.82 5.01 -21.71
CA MET A 1 -19.93 5.44 -20.30
C MET A 1 -19.44 4.37 -19.32
N ILE A 2 -19.88 3.11 -19.46
CA ILE A 2 -19.44 1.99 -18.60
C ILE A 2 -17.92 1.75 -18.65
N ILE A 3 -17.28 1.91 -19.83
CA ILE A 3 -15.83 1.74 -19.98
C ILE A 3 -15.03 2.79 -19.18
N LEU A 4 -15.51 4.04 -19.15
CA LEU A 4 -14.89 5.10 -18.33
C LEU A 4 -15.08 4.78 -16.84
N LEU A 5 -16.29 4.36 -16.43
CA LEU A 5 -16.56 3.96 -15.04
C LEU A 5 -15.70 2.76 -14.58
N LEU A 6 -15.35 1.84 -15.46
CA LEU A 6 -14.44 0.73 -15.14
C LEU A 6 -12.97 1.17 -15.12
N ALA A 7 -12.55 2.05 -16.02
CA ALA A 7 -11.19 2.61 -16.03
C ALA A 7 -10.92 3.55 -14.83
N PHE A 8 -11.98 4.10 -14.24
CA PHE A 8 -11.94 4.94 -13.04
C PHE A 8 -12.58 4.28 -11.83
N SER A 9 -12.94 3.00 -11.92
CA SER A 9 -13.36 2.23 -10.76
C SER A 9 -12.16 2.20 -9.81
N PRO A 10 -12.32 2.53 -8.53
CA PRO A 10 -11.23 2.40 -7.57
C PRO A 10 -10.81 0.93 -7.59
N CYS A 11 -9.73 0.64 -8.33
CA CYS A 11 -9.10 -0.67 -8.27
C CYS A 11 -8.61 -0.79 -6.84
N PHE A 12 -9.35 -1.56 -6.04
CA PHE A 12 -9.10 -1.73 -4.62
C PHE A 12 -7.70 -2.28 -4.34
N PHE A 13 -7.05 -2.89 -5.35
CA PHE A 13 -5.71 -3.44 -5.25
C PHE A 13 -4.78 -2.94 -6.37
N PRO A 14 -3.49 -2.71 -6.07
CA PRO A 14 -2.50 -2.30 -7.04
C PRO A 14 -2.42 -3.23 -8.23
N PRO A 15 -2.41 -2.80 -9.51
CA PRO A 15 -2.39 -3.72 -10.65
C PRO A 15 -1.19 -4.68 -10.66
N ASN A 16 -0.09 -4.26 -10.06
CA ASN A 16 1.18 -4.98 -9.95
C ASN A 16 1.11 -6.15 -8.94
N TYR A 17 0.04 -6.26 -8.16
CA TYR A 17 -0.14 -7.30 -7.16
C TYR A 17 -0.37 -8.70 -7.76
N LEU A 18 -0.96 -8.78 -8.96
CA LEU A 18 -1.37 -10.06 -9.56
C LEU A 18 -0.18 -10.95 -9.92
N SER A 19 0.99 -10.36 -10.15
CA SER A 19 2.22 -11.09 -10.45
C SER A 19 2.92 -11.66 -9.21
N LEU A 20 2.52 -11.25 -8.00
CA LEU A 20 3.15 -11.71 -6.76
C LEU A 20 2.74 -13.15 -6.42
N PRO A 21 3.56 -13.91 -5.68
CA PRO A 21 3.14 -15.13 -4.99
C PRO A 21 1.95 -14.90 -4.05
N LYS A 22 1.18 -15.96 -3.76
CA LYS A 22 -0.04 -15.87 -2.94
C LYS A 22 0.19 -15.20 -1.57
N HIS A 23 1.29 -15.52 -0.90
CA HIS A 23 1.61 -14.97 0.42
C HIS A 23 1.91 -13.46 0.35
N GLU A 24 2.74 -13.05 -0.58
CA GLU A 24 3.07 -11.63 -0.82
C GLU A 24 1.84 -10.81 -1.20
N ARG A 25 0.88 -11.39 -1.94
CA ARG A 25 -0.41 -10.73 -2.19
C ARG A 25 -1.15 -10.43 -0.90
N LEU A 26 -1.23 -11.38 0.03
CA LEU A 26 -1.93 -11.18 1.30
C LEU A 26 -1.29 -10.07 2.15
N ILE A 27 0.04 -9.97 2.12
CA ILE A 27 0.79 -8.89 2.78
C ILE A 27 0.43 -7.54 2.16
N VAL A 28 0.46 -7.44 0.82
CA VAL A 28 0.08 -6.21 0.11
C VAL A 28 -1.38 -5.84 0.34
N GLU A 29 -2.30 -6.83 0.37
CA GLU A 29 -3.70 -6.60 0.68
C GLU A 29 -3.91 -6.02 2.08
N ALA A 30 -3.18 -6.54 3.08
CA ALA A 30 -3.22 -6.00 4.44
C ALA A 30 -2.73 -4.55 4.50
N ALA A 31 -1.60 -4.25 3.83
CA ALA A 31 -1.07 -2.90 3.74
C ALA A 31 -2.01 -1.93 3.01
N VAL A 32 -2.64 -2.37 1.93
CA VAL A 32 -3.59 -1.56 1.14
C VAL A 32 -4.84 -1.24 1.94
N LYS A 33 -5.38 -2.21 2.68
CA LYS A 33 -6.55 -1.98 3.57
C LYS A 33 -6.21 -0.99 4.68
N ASP A 34 -5.04 -1.14 5.30
CA ASP A 34 -4.56 -0.23 6.33
C ASP A 34 -4.36 1.20 5.79
N ALA A 35 -3.71 1.32 4.63
CA ALA A 35 -3.52 2.61 3.97
C ALA A 35 -4.85 3.27 3.59
N GLN A 36 -5.79 2.49 3.05
CA GLN A 36 -7.13 2.97 2.71
C GLN A 36 -7.87 3.52 3.92
N HIS A 37 -7.84 2.80 5.05
CA HIS A 37 -8.48 3.23 6.29
C HIS A 37 -7.94 4.58 6.78
N HIS A 38 -6.62 4.76 6.79
CA HIS A 38 -5.99 6.01 7.22
C HIS A 38 -6.15 7.16 6.22
N LEU A 39 -6.45 6.85 4.96
CA LEU A 39 -6.72 7.84 3.93
C LEU A 39 -8.18 8.31 3.92
N GLU A 40 -9.11 7.73 4.70
CA GLU A 40 -10.57 7.99 4.59
C GLU A 40 -10.97 9.49 4.58
N GLY A 41 -10.18 10.40 5.18
CA GLY A 41 -10.37 11.86 5.06
C GLY A 41 -9.84 12.51 3.77
N ILE A 42 -8.93 11.85 3.07
CA ILE A 42 -8.22 12.27 1.84
C ILE A 42 -8.78 11.55 0.58
N TRP A 43 -9.74 10.63 0.74
CA TRP A 43 -10.35 9.86 -0.36
C TRP A 43 -11.01 10.72 -1.45
N ALA A 44 -11.41 11.95 -1.15
CA ALA A 44 -11.90 12.87 -2.18
C ALA A 44 -10.85 13.13 -3.28
N LEU A 45 -9.56 12.97 -2.95
CA LEU A 45 -8.45 13.21 -3.86
C LEU A 45 -7.74 11.93 -4.30
N THR A 46 -7.78 10.83 -3.53
CA THR A 46 -7.03 9.61 -3.83
C THR A 46 -7.94 8.51 -4.37
N LEU A 47 -7.72 8.07 -5.61
CA LEU A 47 -8.56 7.07 -6.28
C LEU A 47 -7.88 5.72 -6.51
N ARG A 48 -6.55 5.67 -6.43
CA ARG A 48 -5.78 4.47 -6.75
C ARG A 48 -4.52 4.39 -5.90
N LEU A 49 -4.21 3.19 -5.43
CA LEU A 49 -2.94 2.84 -4.81
C LEU A 49 -2.18 1.90 -5.74
N ASP A 50 -0.93 2.20 -6.05
CA ASP A 50 -0.01 1.28 -6.72
C ASP A 50 1.05 0.76 -5.76
N LEU A 51 1.48 -0.48 -5.98
CA LEU A 51 2.59 -1.10 -5.29
C LEU A 51 3.88 -0.63 -5.96
N VAL A 52 4.67 0.13 -5.22
CA VAL A 52 5.98 0.62 -5.65
C VAL A 52 7.03 -0.43 -5.39
N GLU A 53 7.03 -0.97 -4.17
CA GLU A 53 8.05 -1.90 -3.71
C GLU A 53 7.48 -2.80 -2.61
N LEU A 54 7.95 -4.05 -2.59
CA LEU A 54 7.72 -5.01 -1.53
C LEU A 54 9.08 -5.60 -1.16
N SER A 55 9.49 -5.43 0.09
CA SER A 55 10.77 -5.92 0.58
C SER A 55 10.63 -6.50 1.99
N ARG A 56 11.54 -7.40 2.35
CA ARG A 56 11.65 -7.91 3.71
C ARG A 56 12.44 -6.92 4.56
N ALA A 57 12.02 -6.74 5.81
CA ALA A 57 12.66 -5.83 6.76
C ALA A 57 13.13 -6.62 8.01
N PRO A 58 14.16 -7.47 7.89
CA PRO A 58 14.56 -8.39 8.97
C PRO A 58 15.05 -7.69 10.24
N CYS A 59 15.53 -6.45 10.12
CA CYS A 59 16.00 -5.64 11.25
C CYS A 59 14.89 -4.79 11.88
N PHE A 60 13.64 -4.90 11.42
CA PHE A 60 12.53 -4.13 11.96
C PHE A 60 12.05 -4.74 13.28
N GLU A 61 12.03 -3.94 14.33
CA GLU A 61 11.56 -4.35 15.65
C GLU A 61 10.22 -3.69 15.98
N HIS A 62 9.25 -4.49 16.40
CA HIS A 62 7.96 -4.00 16.87
C HIS A 62 7.39 -4.95 17.92
N SER A 63 6.73 -4.42 18.95
CA SER A 63 6.23 -5.22 20.08
C SER A 63 5.18 -6.27 19.68
N LEU A 64 4.52 -6.07 18.54
CA LEU A 64 3.51 -6.98 17.99
C LEU A 64 4.03 -7.89 16.88
N LEU A 65 5.30 -7.76 16.50
CA LEU A 65 5.92 -8.61 15.48
C LEU A 65 6.08 -10.04 16.02
N LYS A 66 5.59 -11.02 15.26
CA LYS A 66 5.70 -12.45 15.58
C LYS A 66 6.56 -13.21 14.58
N GLY A 67 6.48 -12.82 13.31
CA GLY A 67 7.23 -13.42 12.21
C GLY A 67 8.27 -12.46 11.64
N GLU A 68 8.43 -12.52 10.32
CA GLU A 68 9.26 -11.58 9.57
C GLU A 68 8.44 -10.33 9.19
N ALA A 69 9.02 -9.14 9.38
CA ALA A 69 8.40 -7.90 8.95
C ALA A 69 8.60 -7.69 7.45
N TRP A 70 7.55 -7.22 6.79
CA TRP A 70 7.57 -6.84 5.39
C TRP A 70 7.28 -5.36 5.25
N GLU A 71 8.13 -4.66 4.50
CA GLU A 71 7.91 -3.28 4.11
C GLU A 71 7.16 -3.25 2.79
N VAL A 72 5.98 -2.64 2.81
CA VAL A 72 5.15 -2.42 1.62
C VAL A 72 5.13 -0.93 1.33
N ARG A 73 5.70 -0.54 0.19
CA ARG A 73 5.67 0.83 -0.30
C ARG A 73 4.58 0.98 -1.35
N LEU A 74 3.64 1.86 -1.10
CA LEU A 74 2.53 2.17 -1.99
C LEU A 74 2.61 3.63 -2.46
N ARG A 75 2.02 3.92 -3.61
CA ARG A 75 1.83 5.29 -4.10
C ARG A 75 0.37 5.56 -4.38
N GLY A 76 -0.14 6.65 -3.81
CA GLY A 76 -1.49 7.14 -4.07
C GLY A 76 -1.54 8.09 -5.26
N TYR A 77 -2.59 7.96 -6.06
CA TYR A 77 -2.84 8.82 -7.22
C TYR A 77 -4.23 9.45 -7.17
N THR A 78 -4.31 10.65 -7.75
CA THR A 78 -5.59 11.32 -8.01
C THR A 78 -6.33 10.77 -9.23
N PHE A 79 -7.55 11.27 -9.47
CA PHE A 79 -8.34 10.98 -10.68
C PHE A 79 -7.57 11.17 -11.99
N PHE A 80 -6.71 12.19 -12.05
CA PHE A 80 -5.93 12.50 -13.24
C PHE A 80 -4.60 11.76 -13.29
N TYR A 81 -4.43 10.68 -12.51
CA TYR A 81 -3.18 9.92 -12.41
C TYR A 81 -1.98 10.76 -11.95
N ILE A 82 -2.24 11.85 -11.24
CA ILE A 82 -1.18 12.68 -10.65
C ILE A 82 -0.80 12.05 -9.30
N PRO A 83 0.47 11.71 -9.06
CA PRO A 83 0.94 11.23 -7.76
C PRO A 83 0.56 12.21 -6.65
N PHE A 84 -0.03 11.69 -5.58
CA PHE A 84 -0.53 12.49 -4.47
C PHE A 84 0.24 12.23 -3.18
N CYS A 85 0.53 10.96 -2.88
CA CYS A 85 1.26 10.58 -1.69
C CYS A 85 2.11 9.32 -1.90
N GLU A 86 3.14 9.20 -1.07
CA GLU A 86 3.93 7.98 -0.91
C GLU A 86 3.58 7.39 0.46
N ILE A 87 3.35 6.09 0.52
CA ILE A 87 2.88 5.39 1.71
C ILE A 87 3.84 4.24 1.98
N ARG A 88 4.20 4.06 3.25
CA ARG A 88 4.96 2.90 3.71
C ARG A 88 4.18 2.25 4.83
N VAL A 89 3.98 0.94 4.73
CA VAL A 89 3.34 0.13 5.78
C VAL A 89 4.23 -1.06 6.08
N PHE A 90 4.48 -1.31 7.36
CA PHE A 90 5.13 -2.54 7.82
C PHE A 90 4.06 -3.54 8.22
N VAL A 91 4.16 -4.75 7.69
CA VAL A 91 3.18 -5.84 7.93
C VAL A 91 3.93 -7.05 8.44
N ASP A 92 3.39 -7.70 9.47
CA ASP A 92 3.89 -8.99 9.95
C ASP A 92 3.51 -10.09 8.94
N GLY A 93 4.50 -10.83 8.43
CA GLY A 93 4.29 -11.83 7.40
C GLY A 93 3.40 -13.00 7.84
N ASP A 94 3.47 -13.41 9.10
CA ASP A 94 2.77 -14.61 9.59
C ASP A 94 1.30 -14.32 9.96
N THR A 95 1.07 -13.19 10.63
CA THR A 95 -0.24 -12.78 11.12
C THR A 95 -0.98 -11.84 10.17
N LEU A 96 -0.29 -11.28 9.17
CA LEU A 96 -0.80 -10.27 8.24
C LEU A 96 -1.31 -9.00 8.94
N THR A 97 -0.79 -8.73 10.15
CA THR A 97 -1.16 -7.56 10.94
C THR A 97 -0.34 -6.36 10.48
N PRO A 98 -0.96 -5.23 10.06
CA PRO A 98 -0.25 -3.98 9.90
C PRO A 98 0.32 -3.53 11.25
N LEU A 99 1.63 -3.30 11.31
CA LEU A 99 2.35 -2.96 12.55
C LEU A 99 2.42 -1.45 12.72
N CYS A 100 2.86 -0.75 11.68
CA CYS A 100 2.88 0.70 11.64
C CYS A 100 2.96 1.19 10.18
N GLY A 101 2.68 2.48 9.99
CA GLY A 101 2.72 3.09 8.67
C GLY A 101 3.08 4.57 8.69
N SER A 102 3.34 5.12 7.51
CA SER A 102 3.64 6.54 7.33
C SER A 102 3.20 7.00 5.95
N ILE A 103 2.64 8.20 5.89
CA ILE A 103 2.22 8.87 4.65
C ILE A 103 3.10 10.10 4.44
N ARG A 104 3.63 10.26 3.24
CA ARG A 104 4.49 11.38 2.83
C ARG A 104 3.95 12.04 1.55
N PRO A 105 4.29 13.31 1.29
CA PRO A 105 3.95 13.96 0.03
C PRO A 105 4.52 13.21 -1.18
N ALA A 106 3.85 13.33 -2.33
CA ALA A 106 4.32 12.77 -3.60
C ALA A 106 5.79 13.14 -3.89
N GLY A 107 6.56 12.18 -4.41
CA GLY A 107 7.96 12.37 -4.77
C GLY A 107 8.95 12.23 -3.61
N TYR A 108 8.47 11.99 -2.39
CA TYR A 108 9.32 11.60 -1.28
C TYR A 108 10.03 10.27 -1.58
N LYS A 109 11.34 10.19 -1.31
CA LYS A 109 12.12 8.96 -1.42
C LYS A 109 12.37 8.41 -0.02
N TRP A 110 11.93 7.18 0.21
CA TRP A 110 12.25 6.48 1.46
C TRP A 110 13.75 6.21 1.50
N PRO A 111 14.41 6.41 2.65
CA PRO A 111 15.76 5.91 2.84
C PRO A 111 15.73 4.38 2.74
N ASP A 112 16.78 3.83 2.15
CA ASP A 112 17.04 2.39 2.11
C ASP A 112 17.48 1.87 3.49
#